data_AF-X1HX14-F1
#
_entry.id   AF-X1HX14-F1
#
_cell.length_a   1.000
_cell.length_b   1.000
_cell.length_c   1.000
_cell.angle_alpha   90.00
_cell.angle_beta   90.00
_cell.angle_gamma   90.00
#
_symmetry.space_group_name_H-M   'P 1'
#
loop_
_entity.id
_entity.type
_entity.pdbx_description
1 polymer ?
#
loop_
_entity_poly.entity_id
_entity_poly.type
_entity_poly.pdbx_seq_one_letter_code
_entity_poly.pdbx_strand_id
1 'polypeptide(L)'
;DPKMINVFEADPAKADMQDWILQLNRYRLFLEDDGFTVKEMKIQATVRDGGIQAATQRGLDRNIYLIPVPRMQDEDVKNYFETKAAALHEALHTGYAPKCNDEETWSGRRCAGWCDVADVCKGMKE
;
A
#
# COMPACT_ATOMS: atom_id res chain seq x y z
N ASP A 1 8.18 -23.90 -37.49
CA ASP A 1 7.05 -24.14 -36.57
C ASP A 1 6.89 -23.00 -35.59
N PRO A 2 5.67 -22.43 -35.44
CA PRO A 2 5.41 -21.43 -34.41
C PRO A 2 5.56 -22.05 -33.01
N LYS A 3 6.20 -21.33 -32.08
CA LYS A 3 6.35 -21.73 -30.67
C LYS A 3 5.46 -20.87 -29.80
N MET A 4 4.74 -21.50 -28.87
CA MET A 4 3.98 -20.80 -27.83
C MET A 4 4.96 -20.15 -26.85
N ILE A 5 4.70 -18.89 -26.49
CA ILE A 5 5.44 -18.14 -25.47
C ILE A 5 4.49 -17.78 -24.33
N ASN A 6 4.96 -17.92 -23.09
CA ASN A 6 4.21 -17.44 -21.93
C ASN A 6 4.38 -15.92 -21.83
N VAL A 7 3.27 -15.20 -21.76
CA VAL A 7 3.25 -13.74 -21.59
C VAL A 7 2.69 -13.43 -20.21
N PHE A 8 3.37 -12.54 -19.49
CA PHE A 8 2.90 -12.01 -18.21
C PHE A 8 2.31 -10.63 -18.44
N GLU A 9 1.04 -10.46 -18.09
CA GLU A 9 0.35 -9.17 -18.18
C GLU A 9 -0.11 -8.75 -16.78
N ALA A 10 -0.04 -7.44 -16.51
CA ALA A 10 -0.56 -6.89 -15.28
C ALA A 10 -2.10 -6.88 -15.34
N ASP A 11 -2.74 -7.39 -14.29
CA ASP A 11 -4.18 -7.34 -14.10
C ASP A 11 -4.51 -6.25 -13.06
N PRO A 12 -5.01 -5.07 -13.48
CA PRO A 12 -5.32 -3.98 -12.57
C PRO A 12 -6.36 -4.37 -11.51
N ALA A 13 -7.26 -5.31 -11.79
CA ALA A 13 -8.31 -5.72 -10.86
C ALA A 13 -7.77 -6.57 -9.70
N LYS A 14 -6.56 -7.11 -9.83
CA LYS A 14 -5.88 -7.90 -8.79
C LYS A 14 -4.78 -7.13 -8.06
N ALA A 15 -4.49 -5.91 -8.50
CA ALA A 15 -3.46 -5.09 -7.91
C ALA A 15 -3.95 -4.47 -6.60
N ASP A 16 -3.45 -4.98 -5.46
CA ASP A 16 -3.61 -4.30 -4.18
C ASP A 16 -2.56 -3.18 -4.05
N MET A 17 -3.04 -1.94 -4.10
CA MET A 17 -2.20 -0.73 -4.08
C MET A 17 -2.71 0.31 -3.07
N GLN A 18 -3.71 -0.02 -2.26
CA GLN A 18 -4.48 0.95 -1.48
C GLN A 18 -3.58 1.77 -0.54
N ASP A 19 -2.68 1.10 0.20
CA ASP A 19 -1.75 1.75 1.12
C ASP A 19 -0.81 2.74 0.40
N TRP A 20 -0.29 2.35 -0.77
CA TRP A 20 0.57 3.21 -1.57
C TRP A 20 -0.18 4.38 -2.20
N ILE A 21 -1.43 4.16 -2.64
CA ILE A 21 -2.32 5.20 -3.15
C ILE A 21 -2.54 6.26 -2.07
N LEU A 22 -2.93 5.85 -0.88
CA LEU A 22 -3.16 6.75 0.25
C LEU A 22 -1.89 7.53 0.61
N GLN A 23 -0.76 6.83 0.78
CA GLN A 23 0.49 7.46 1.19
C GLN A 23 1.00 8.48 0.16
N LEU A 24 1.12 8.09 -1.11
CA LEU A 24 1.64 9.01 -2.13
C LEU A 24 0.69 10.17 -2.39
N ASN A 25 -0.63 9.95 -2.34
CA ASN A 25 -1.58 11.06 -2.44
C ASN A 25 -1.47 12.03 -1.26
N ARG A 26 -1.17 11.56 -0.03
CA ARG A 26 -0.93 12.46 1.10
C ARG A 26 0.32 13.30 0.91
N TYR A 27 1.41 12.70 0.44
CA TYR A 27 2.63 13.44 0.13
C TYR A 27 2.44 14.41 -1.03
N ARG A 28 1.65 14.04 -2.04
CA ARG A 28 1.22 14.97 -3.09
C ARG A 28 0.57 16.21 -2.48
N LEU A 29 -0.39 16.04 -1.57
CA LEU A 29 -1.08 17.18 -0.95
C LEU A 29 -0.09 18.09 -0.21
N PHE A 30 0.89 17.53 0.52
CA PHE A 30 1.92 18.33 1.17
C PHE A 30 2.77 19.13 0.17
N LEU A 31 3.19 18.50 -0.93
CA LEU A 31 3.96 19.19 -1.97
C LEU A 31 3.15 20.28 -2.67
N GLU A 32 1.87 20.02 -2.93
CA GLU A 32 0.97 20.98 -3.58
C GLU A 32 0.63 22.16 -2.66
N ASP A 33 0.52 21.94 -1.35
CA ASP A 33 0.37 23.00 -0.33
C ASP A 33 1.60 23.91 -0.26
N ASP A 34 2.80 23.33 -0.41
CA ASP A 34 4.07 24.06 -0.54
C ASP A 34 4.26 24.76 -1.90
N GLY A 35 3.27 24.65 -2.81
CA GLY A 35 3.28 25.31 -4.12
C GLY A 35 3.92 24.52 -5.27
N PHE A 36 4.28 23.25 -5.05
CA PHE A 36 4.79 22.38 -6.11
C PHE A 36 3.67 21.67 -6.87
N THR A 37 3.70 21.70 -8.20
CA THR A 37 2.74 20.94 -9.01
C THR A 37 3.19 19.49 -9.20
N VAL A 38 2.40 18.54 -8.69
CA VAL A 38 2.65 17.09 -8.90
C VAL A 38 1.87 16.60 -10.11
N LYS A 39 2.60 16.26 -11.18
CA LYS A 39 1.98 15.79 -12.44
C LYS A 39 1.68 14.29 -12.44
N GLU A 40 2.53 13.51 -11.78
CA GLU A 40 2.42 12.05 -11.72
C GLU A 40 3.05 11.52 -10.44
N MET A 41 2.52 10.40 -9.94
CA MET A 41 3.08 9.66 -8.81
C MET A 41 3.40 8.24 -9.29
N LYS A 42 4.55 7.72 -8.88
CA LYS A 42 5.03 6.39 -9.29
C LYS A 42 5.72 5.70 -8.11
N ILE A 43 5.54 4.38 -8.02
CA ILE A 43 6.37 3.52 -7.18
C ILE A 43 7.50 2.97 -8.05
N GLN A 44 8.74 3.11 -7.57
CA GLN A 44 9.87 2.42 -8.17
C GLN A 44 10.09 1.07 -7.47
N ALA A 45 9.64 0.00 -8.11
CA ALA A 45 9.94 -1.36 -7.65
C ALA A 45 11.31 -1.77 -8.20
N THR A 46 12.28 -1.97 -7.30
CA THR A 46 13.64 -2.39 -7.65
C THR A 46 13.79 -3.89 -7.41
N VAL A 47 14.12 -4.64 -8.47
CA VAL A 47 14.31 -6.10 -8.44
C VAL A 47 15.79 -6.40 -8.35
N ARG A 48 16.22 -6.99 -7.22
CA ARG A 48 17.64 -7.28 -6.94
C ARG A 48 18.26 -8.22 -7.97
N ASP A 49 17.54 -9.29 -8.32
CA ASP A 49 17.99 -10.33 -9.26
C ASP A 49 17.21 -10.28 -10.58
N GLY A 50 16.86 -9.08 -11.06
CA GLY A 50 16.14 -8.94 -12.33
C GLY A 50 16.95 -9.49 -13.50
N GLY A 51 16.27 -10.07 -14.49
CA GLY A 51 16.89 -10.58 -15.71
C GLY A 51 17.55 -11.97 -15.61
N ILE A 52 17.57 -12.62 -14.44
CA ILE A 52 17.91 -14.05 -14.37
C ILE A 52 16.74 -14.90 -14.86
N GLN A 53 17.02 -16.09 -15.41
CA GLN A 53 15.99 -16.99 -15.96
C GLN A 53 14.84 -17.26 -14.98
N ALA A 54 15.14 -17.42 -13.69
CA ALA A 54 14.15 -17.65 -12.64
C ALA A 54 13.21 -16.45 -12.40
N ALA A 55 13.70 -15.22 -12.59
CA ALA A 55 12.90 -14.00 -12.48
C ALA A 55 12.04 -13.80 -13.74
N THR A 56 12.65 -14.00 -14.92
CA THR A 56 11.94 -13.91 -16.21
C THR A 56 10.80 -14.93 -16.31
N GLN A 57 10.99 -16.16 -15.80
CA GLN A 57 9.93 -17.17 -15.71
C GLN A 57 8.75 -16.78 -14.80
N ARG A 58 8.89 -15.73 -13.99
CA ARG A 58 7.83 -15.18 -13.13
C ARG A 58 7.30 -13.82 -13.63
N GLY A 59 7.67 -13.43 -14.84
CA GLY A 59 7.29 -12.13 -15.42
C GLY A 59 8.15 -10.96 -14.97
N LEU A 60 9.28 -11.21 -14.31
CA LEU A 60 10.24 -10.18 -13.89
C LEU A 60 11.44 -10.14 -14.86
N ASP A 61 11.28 -9.39 -15.93
CA ASP A 61 12.24 -9.16 -17.01
C ASP A 61 13.17 -7.93 -16.80
N ARG A 62 12.93 -7.07 -15.80
CA ARG A 62 13.65 -5.81 -15.58
C ARG A 62 14.14 -5.68 -14.14
N ASN A 63 15.19 -4.89 -13.95
CA ASN A 63 15.71 -4.54 -12.64
C ASN A 63 14.91 -3.42 -11.96
N ILE A 64 14.18 -2.62 -12.74
CA ILE A 64 13.38 -1.50 -12.26
C ILE A 64 12.04 -1.47 -12.99
N TYR A 65 10.96 -1.35 -12.22
CA TYR A 65 9.62 -1.09 -12.70
C TYR A 65 9.12 0.23 -12.10
N LEU A 66 8.55 1.08 -12.96
CA LEU A 66 7.85 2.28 -12.53
C LEU A 66 6.35 2.02 -12.61
N ILE A 67 5.72 1.86 -11.45
CA ILE A 67 4.29 1.53 -11.33
C ILE A 67 3.54 2.84 -11.09
N PRO A 68 2.63 3.26 -12.00
CA PRO A 68 1.88 4.49 -11.82
C PRO A 68 0.91 4.35 -10.63
N VAL A 69 0.80 5.40 -9.83
CA VAL A 69 -0.14 5.47 -8.71
C VAL A 69 -1.26 6.44 -9.08
N PRO A 70 -2.53 6.00 -9.03
CA PRO A 70 -3.66 6.84 -9.38
C PRO A 70 -3.80 8.01 -8.39
N ARG A 71 -4.29 9.14 -8.91
CA ARG A 71 -4.68 10.28 -8.08
C ARG A 71 -6.01 9.98 -7.41
N MET A 72 -6.06 10.16 -6.10
CA MET A 72 -7.25 10.06 -5.27
C MET A 72 -7.79 11.47 -5.00
N GLN A 73 -9.10 11.58 -4.77
CA GLN A 73 -9.71 12.86 -4.43
C GLN A 73 -9.10 13.41 -3.13
N ASP A 74 -8.75 14.69 -3.14
CA ASP A 74 -8.06 15.35 -2.03
C ASP A 74 -8.82 15.20 -0.71
N GLU A 75 -10.14 15.32 -0.77
CA GLU A 75 -11.04 15.23 0.39
C GLU A 75 -11.05 13.83 1.00
N ASP A 76 -11.08 12.77 0.18
CA ASP A 76 -11.04 11.39 0.67
C ASP A 76 -9.70 11.08 1.36
N VAL A 77 -8.61 11.60 0.78
CA VAL A 77 -7.26 11.46 1.36
C VAL A 77 -7.18 12.19 2.70
N LYS A 78 -7.65 13.43 2.76
CA LYS A 78 -7.69 14.22 4.01
C LYS A 78 -8.51 13.52 5.07
N ASN A 79 -9.75 13.15 4.74
CA ASN A 79 -10.65 12.46 5.66
C ASN A 79 -10.05 11.18 6.22
N TYR A 80 -9.41 10.35 5.38
CA TYR A 80 -8.72 9.14 5.86
C TYR A 80 -7.64 9.48 6.90
N PHE A 81 -6.71 10.38 6.58
CA PHE A 81 -5.59 10.69 7.47
C PHE A 81 -6.00 11.47 8.72
N GLU A 82 -6.99 12.35 8.62
CA GLU A 82 -7.55 13.08 9.77
C GLU A 82 -8.29 12.14 10.72
N THR A 83 -9.06 11.19 10.19
CA THR A 83 -9.70 10.14 11.00
C THR A 83 -8.65 9.30 11.75
N LYS A 84 -7.56 8.88 11.08
CA LYS A 84 -6.47 8.13 11.72
C LYS A 84 -5.72 8.96 12.76
N ALA A 85 -5.48 10.24 12.49
CA ALA A 85 -4.83 11.13 13.45
C ALA A 85 -5.69 11.34 14.70
N ALA A 86 -6.99 11.56 14.54
CA ALA A 86 -7.92 11.69 15.65
C ALA A 86 -7.95 10.43 16.51
N ALA A 87 -8.04 9.24 15.89
CA ALA A 87 -8.02 7.96 16.61
C ALA A 87 -6.70 7.76 17.39
N LEU A 88 -5.56 8.16 16.81
CA LEU A 88 -4.27 8.12 17.51
C LEU A 88 -4.26 9.06 18.73
N HIS A 89 -4.71 10.30 18.56
CA HIS A 89 -4.77 11.26 19.66
C HIS A 89 -5.68 10.79 20.80
N GLU A 90 -6.83 10.21 20.48
CA GLU A 90 -7.74 9.62 21.45
C GLU A 90 -7.07 8.44 22.19
N ALA A 91 -6.36 7.57 21.47
CA ALA A 91 -5.66 6.45 22.08
C ALA A 91 -4.53 6.89 23.02
N LEU A 92 -3.79 7.94 22.65
CA LEU A 92 -2.75 8.52 23.50
C LEU A 92 -3.34 9.18 24.76
N HIS A 93 -4.53 9.78 24.66
CA HIS A 93 -5.20 10.43 25.79
C HIS A 93 -5.87 9.43 26.74
N THR A 94 -6.51 8.39 26.19
CA THR A 94 -7.30 7.41 26.97
C THR A 94 -6.53 6.17 27.38
N GLY A 95 -5.39 5.90 26.73
CA GLY A 95 -4.67 4.64 26.84
C GLY A 95 -5.36 3.46 26.13
N TYR A 96 -6.41 3.71 25.34
CA TYR A 96 -7.18 2.69 24.65
C TYR A 96 -7.17 2.90 23.14
N ALA A 97 -6.79 1.88 22.39
CA ALA A 97 -6.91 1.84 20.93
C ALA A 97 -7.91 0.73 20.54
N PRO A 98 -8.85 0.99 19.61
CA PRO A 98 -9.74 -0.07 19.11
C PRO A 98 -8.96 -1.12 18.31
N LYS A 99 -9.56 -2.31 18.14
CA LYS A 99 -9.02 -3.32 17.23
C LYS A 99 -9.06 -2.84 15.79
N CYS A 100 -8.08 -3.27 15.01
CA CYS A 100 -8.03 -3.04 13.57
C CYS A 100 -9.21 -3.74 12.88
N ASN A 101 -9.76 -3.12 11.83
CA ASN A 101 -10.85 -3.67 11.03
C ASN A 101 -10.36 -4.70 9.98
N ASP A 102 -11.28 -5.30 9.23
CA ASP A 102 -10.96 -6.33 8.23
C ASP A 102 -10.01 -5.85 7.14
N GLU A 103 -10.11 -4.58 6.72
CA GLU A 103 -9.22 -3.97 5.73
C GLU A 103 -7.81 -3.80 6.30
N GLU A 104 -7.69 -3.23 7.50
CA GLU A 104 -6.42 -2.97 8.19
C GLU A 104 -5.67 -4.24 8.61
N THR A 105 -6.40 -5.34 8.80
CA THR A 105 -5.85 -6.65 9.13
C THR A 105 -5.55 -7.51 7.90
N TRP A 106 -5.86 -7.04 6.69
CA TRP A 106 -5.79 -7.80 5.45
C TRP A 106 -6.57 -9.12 5.55
N SER A 107 -7.82 -9.02 5.99
CA SER A 107 -8.68 -10.17 6.32
C SER A 107 -8.00 -11.13 7.31
N GLY A 108 -7.38 -10.57 8.35
CA GLY A 108 -6.66 -11.31 9.39
C GLY A 108 -5.22 -11.73 9.04
N ARG A 109 -4.79 -11.63 7.78
CA ARG A 109 -3.43 -12.05 7.36
C ARG A 109 -2.33 -11.27 8.07
N ARG A 110 -2.53 -9.98 8.32
CA ARG A 110 -1.58 -9.14 9.06
C ARG A 110 -1.38 -9.66 10.49
N CYS A 111 -2.47 -9.98 11.18
CA CYS A 111 -2.44 -10.50 12.55
C CYS A 111 -1.85 -11.91 12.65
N ALA A 112 -1.88 -12.68 11.56
CA ALA A 112 -1.37 -14.06 11.54
C ALA A 112 0.17 -14.16 11.59
N GLY A 113 0.91 -13.09 11.28
CA GLY A 113 2.38 -13.15 11.32
C GLY A 113 3.14 -11.86 11.01
N TRP A 114 2.46 -10.73 10.82
CA TRP A 114 3.10 -9.46 10.44
C TRP A 114 2.90 -8.34 11.47
N CYS A 115 1.99 -8.52 12.43
CA CYS A 115 1.70 -7.51 13.45
C CYS A 115 2.44 -7.85 14.75
N ASP A 116 3.32 -6.95 15.19
CA ASP A 116 4.15 -7.11 16.40
C ASP A 116 3.32 -7.17 17.70
N VAL A 117 2.07 -6.69 17.67
CA VAL A 117 1.18 -6.63 18.84
C VAL A 117 -0.03 -7.55 18.73
N ALA A 118 -0.03 -8.49 17.78
CA ALA A 118 -1.17 -9.38 17.53
C ALA A 118 -1.63 -10.15 18.80
N ASP A 119 -0.68 -10.57 19.64
CA ASP A 119 -0.98 -11.30 20.88
C ASP A 119 -1.70 -10.43 21.93
N VAL A 120 -1.42 -9.12 21.94
CA VAL A 120 -2.13 -8.17 22.81
C VAL A 120 -3.61 -8.09 22.41
N CYS A 121 -3.89 -8.05 21.11
CA CYS A 121 -5.26 -7.97 20.59
C CYS A 121 -6.11 -9.21 20.90
N LYS A 122 -5.51 -10.40 21.11
CA LYS A 122 -6.23 -11.63 21.50
C LYS A 122 -6.89 -11.52 22.87
N GLY A 123 -6.31 -10.73 23.77
CA GLY A 123 -6.84 -10.51 25.13
C GLY A 123 -7.86 -9.39 25.24
N MET A 124 -8.05 -8.58 24.19
CA MET A 124 -9.03 -7.50 24.17
C MET A 124 -10.43 -8.07 23.96
N LYS A 125 -11.39 -7.68 24.81
CA LYS A 125 -12.81 -7.97 24.62
C LYS A 125 -13.33 -7.26 23.36
N GLU A 126 -14.32 -7.85 22.69
CA GLU A 126 -15.07 -7.19 21.61
C GLU A 126 -15.82 -5.96 22.11
#